data_AF-A0A651E2S2-F1
#
_entry.id   AF-A0A651E2S2-F1
#
_cell.length_a   1.000
_cell.length_b   1.000
_cell.length_c   1.000
_cell.angle_alpha   90.00
_cell.angle_beta   90.00
_cell.angle_gamma   90.00
#
_symmetry.space_group_name_H-M   'P 1'
#
loop_
_entity.id
_entity.type
_entity.pdbx_description
1 polymer ?
#
loop_
_entity_poly.entity_id
_entity_poly.type
_entity_poly.pdbx_seq_one_letter_code
_entity_poly.pdbx_strand_id
1 'polypeptide(L)' 'MQNYLASLGMTLPIEDPVLIFGFIMALILLAPIAARKVRLPEIVGLIAAGIVFGPYGLGILERGESVELLGMVGLMYIMF' A
#
# COMPACT_ATOMS: atom_id res chain seq x y z
N MET A 1 33.51 -13.13 18.22
CA MET A 1 33.75 -13.06 16.76
C MET A 1 32.58 -13.71 15.98
N GLN A 2 31.32 -13.44 16.37
CA GLN A 2 30.10 -14.03 15.79
C GLN A 2 29.14 -12.95 15.24
N ASN A 3 29.49 -11.66 15.37
CA ASN A 3 28.57 -10.54 15.11
C ASN A 3 28.77 -9.84 13.75
N TYR A 4 29.62 -10.38 12.87
CA TYR A 4 29.90 -9.76 11.56
C TYR A 4 29.07 -10.35 10.40
N LEU A 5 28.31 -11.43 10.62
CA LEU A 5 27.53 -12.10 9.58
C LEU A 5 26.09 -11.56 9.42
N ALA A 6 25.63 -10.69 10.33
CA ALA A 6 24.29 -10.09 10.29
C ALA A 6 24.24 -8.72 9.57
N SER A 7 25.35 -8.20 9.06
CA SER A 7 25.43 -6.85 8.47
C SER A 7 25.14 -6.79 6.97
N LEU A 8 24.66 -7.89 6.37
CA LEU A 8 23.97 -7.85 5.07
C LEU A 8 22.46 -7.75 5.29
N GLY A 9 22.05 -6.94 6.28
CA GLY A 9 20.66 -6.64 6.60
C GLY A 9 19.99 -5.93 5.44
N MET A 10 19.50 -6.70 4.47
CA MET A 10 18.39 -6.29 3.62
C MET A 10 17.11 -6.31 4.47
N THR A 11 17.04 -5.47 5.49
CA THR A 11 15.75 -5.04 6.01
C THR A 11 15.18 -4.12 4.95
N LEU A 12 14.14 -4.57 4.26
CA LEU A 12 13.42 -3.76 3.28
C LEU A 12 13.04 -2.44 3.98
N PRO A 13 13.47 -1.27 3.47
CA PRO A 13 13.22 0.03 4.11
C PRO A 13 11.75 0.47 3.98
N ILE A 14 10.80 -0.46 3.82
CA ILE A 14 9.38 -0.18 3.57
C ILE A 14 8.61 0.04 4.89
N GLU A 15 9.26 -0.11 6.04
CA GLU A 15 8.65 0.19 7.35
C GLU A 15 8.53 1.70 7.65
N ASP A 16 9.16 2.58 6.85
CA ASP A 16 9.05 4.02 7.05
C ASP A 16 7.63 4.50 6.66
N PRO A 17 6.87 5.14 7.58
CA PRO A 17 5.53 5.65 7.31
C PRO A 17 5.46 6.61 6.10
N VAL A 18 6.52 7.36 5.83
CA VAL A 18 6.60 8.27 4.68
C VAL A 18 6.59 7.49 3.36
N LEU A 19 7.31 6.37 3.31
CA LEU A 19 7.37 5.51 2.13
C LEU A 19 6.05 4.77 1.91
N ILE A 20 5.41 4.30 2.98
CA ILE A 20 4.06 3.70 2.91
C ILE A 20 3.05 4.71 2.36
N PHE A 21 3.04 5.95 2.88
CA PHE A 21 2.15 6.99 2.39
C PHE A 21 2.40 7.29 0.90
N GLY A 22 3.66 7.47 0.50
CA GLY A 22 4.02 7.68 -0.90
C GLY A 22 3.58 6.53 -1.80
N PHE A 23 3.72 5.29 -1.33
CA PHE A 23 3.27 4.11 -2.05
C PHE A 23 1.74 4.05 -2.19
N ILE A 24 0.99 4.39 -1.14
CA ILE A 24 -0.48 4.50 -1.20
C ILE A 24 -0.91 5.58 -2.19
N MET A 25 -0.28 6.75 -2.18
CA MET A 25 -0.56 7.81 -3.16
C MET A 25 -0.30 7.34 -4.59
N ALA A 26 0.81 6.63 -4.81
CA ALA A 26 1.11 6.04 -6.10
C ALA A 26 0.07 4.99 -6.50
N LEU A 27 -0.39 4.12 -5.60
CA LEU A 27 -1.45 3.15 -5.88
C LEU A 27 -2.78 3.83 -6.20
N ILE A 28 -3.17 4.86 -5.44
CA ILE A 28 -4.41 5.60 -5.67
C ILE A 28 -4.42 6.24 -7.06
N LEU A 29 -3.25 6.62 -7.57
CA LEU A 29 -3.10 7.16 -8.92
C LEU A 29 -2.99 6.07 -9.99
N LEU A 30 -2.11 5.09 -9.82
CA LEU A 30 -1.75 4.11 -10.85
C LEU A 30 -2.81 3.02 -11.02
N ALA A 31 -3.45 2.57 -9.93
CA ALA A 31 -4.46 1.52 -9.98
C ALA A 31 -5.68 1.89 -10.86
N PRO A 32 -6.30 3.07 -10.74
CA PRO A 32 -7.42 3.44 -11.62
C PRO A 32 -6.98 3.63 -13.07
N ILE A 33 -5.78 4.15 -13.32
CA ILE A 33 -5.21 4.28 -14.68
C ILE A 33 -5.05 2.88 -15.31
N ALA A 34 -4.54 1.91 -14.56
CA ALA A 34 -4.41 0.53 -15.00
C ALA A 34 -5.80 -0.12 -15.24
N ALA A 35 -6.76 0.09 -14.34
CA ALA A 35 -8.12 -0.44 -14.47
C ALA A 35 -8.85 0.10 -15.70
N ARG A 36 -8.68 1.39 -16.01
CA ARG A 36 -9.22 2.01 -17.22
C ARG A 36 -8.69 1.37 -18.49
N LYS A 37 -7.41 0.96 -18.51
CA LYS A 37 -6.80 0.27 -19.66
C LYS A 37 -7.46 -1.07 -19.96
N VAL A 38 -7.91 -1.78 -18.92
CA VAL A 38 -8.63 -3.06 -19.03
C VAL A 38 -10.17 -2.92 -19.04
N ARG A 39 -10.69 -1.69 -19.19
CA ARG A 39 -12.13 -1.37 -19.20
C ARG A 39 -12.87 -1.76 -17.91
N LEU A 40 -12.17 -1.82 -16.78
CA LEU A 40 -12.76 -2.04 -15.48
C LEU A 40 -13.10 -0.70 -14.80
N PRO A 41 -14.10 -0.68 -13.89
CA PRO A 41 -14.34 0.48 -13.05
C PRO A 41 -13.10 0.83 -12.22
N GLU A 42 -12.85 2.12 -12.06
CA GLU A 42 -11.65 2.65 -11.37
C GLU A 42 -11.57 2.15 -9.91
N ILE A 43 -12.71 2.12 -9.21
CA ILE A 43 -12.83 1.58 -7.84
C ILE A 43 -12.44 0.10 -7.75
N VAL A 44 -12.78 -0.70 -8.76
CA VAL A 44 -12.40 -2.13 -8.80
C VAL A 44 -10.88 -2.27 -8.88
N GLY A 45 -10.23 -1.40 -9.65
CA GLY A 45 -8.77 -1.30 -9.69
C GLY A 45 -8.14 -0.99 -8.34
N LEU A 46 -8.69 0.00 -7.63
CA LEU A 46 -8.25 0.39 -6.29
C LEU A 46 -8.42 -0.72 -5.27
N ILE A 47 -9.57 -1.40 -5.26
CA ILE A 47 -9.82 -2.54 -4.37
C ILE A 47 -8.87 -3.69 -4.68
N ALA A 48 -8.68 -4.02 -5.97
CA ALA A 48 -7.75 -5.06 -6.38
C ALA A 48 -6.31 -4.75 -5.97
N ALA A 49 -5.87 -3.50 -6.12
CA ALA A 49 -4.58 -3.04 -5.62
C ALA A 49 -4.46 -3.22 -4.10
N GLY A 50 -5.49 -2.84 -3.33
CA GLY A 50 -5.52 -3.07 -1.89
C GLY A 50 -5.45 -4.55 -1.51
N ILE A 51 -6.07 -5.45 -2.27
CA ILE A 51 -5.97 -6.91 -2.05
C ILE A 51 -4.56 -7.43 -2.39
N VAL A 52 -4.00 -7.01 -3.53
CA VAL A 52 -2.69 -7.48 -4.01
C VAL A 52 -1.54 -6.97 -3.15
N PHE A 53 -1.58 -5.70 -2.72
CA PHE A 53 -0.51 -5.08 -1.95
C PHE A 53 -0.76 -5.08 -0.44
N GLY A 54 -1.98 -5.42 0.00
CA GLY A 54 -2.35 -5.52 1.41
C GLY A 54 -1.81 -6.76 2.12
N PRO A 55 -2.23 -6.98 3.38
CA PRO A 55 -1.66 -8.02 4.26
C PRO A 55 -1.95 -9.45 3.79
N TYR A 56 -2.98 -9.64 2.96
CA TYR A 56 -3.33 -10.94 2.37
C TYR A 56 -2.69 -11.18 1.00
N GLY A 57 -1.98 -10.19 0.45
CA GLY A 57 -1.28 -10.27 -0.82
C GLY A 57 0.23 -10.29 -0.63
N LEU A 58 0.90 -9.24 -1.10
CA LEU A 58 2.35 -9.05 -0.96
C LEU A 58 2.78 -8.56 0.43
N GLY A 59 1.84 -8.15 1.29
CA GLY A 59 2.14 -7.69 2.65
C GLY A 59 2.85 -6.34 2.73
N ILE A 60 2.85 -5.55 1.66
CA ILE A 60 3.53 -4.25 1.59
C ILE A 60 2.76 -3.18 2.40
N LEU A 61 1.43 -3.23 2.36
CA LEU A 61 0.56 -2.43 3.21
C LEU A 61 0.08 -3.32 4.36
N GLU A 62 0.89 -3.43 5.41
CA GLU A 62 0.42 -3.99 6.67
C GLU A 62 -0.59 -3.05 7.33
N ARG A 63 -1.45 -3.59 8.21
CA ARG A 63 -2.42 -2.79 8.96
C ARG A 63 -1.73 -2.01 10.08
N GLY A 64 -0.96 -1.00 9.71
CA GLY A 64 -0.40 0.00 10.61
C GLY A 64 -1.34 1.20 10.79
N GLU A 65 -1.06 2.02 11.80
CA GLU A 65 -1.85 3.20 12.16
C GLU A 65 -2.08 4.14 10.97
N SER A 66 -1.06 4.38 10.13
CA SER A 66 -1.18 5.24 8.96
C SER A 66 -2.16 4.70 7.91
N VAL A 67 -2.20 3.39 7.69
CA VAL A 67 -3.12 2.77 6.71
C VAL A 67 -4.56 2.86 7.21
N GLU A 68 -4.78 2.65 8.51
CA GLU A 68 -6.10 2.76 9.14
C GLU A 68 -6.63 4.19 9.11
N LEU A 69 -5.79 5.18 9.46
CA LEU A 69 -6.14 6.61 9.39
C LEU A 69 -6.55 7.02 7.97
N LEU A 70 -5.75 6.66 6.96
CA LEU A 70 -6.07 6.99 5.56
C LEU A 70 -7.35 6.29 5.09
N GLY A 71 -7.58 5.05 5.53
CA GLY A 71 -8.80 4.30 5.25
C GLY A 71 -10.04 4.99 5.83
N MET A 72 -9.97 5.47 7.08
CA MET A 72 -11.06 6.23 7.71
C MET A 72 -11.31 7.55 7.00
N VAL A 73 -10.26 8.30 6.65
CA VAL A 73 -10.39 9.56 5.90
C VAL A 73 -11.03 9.32 4.53
N GLY A 74 -10.59 8.29 3.81
CA GLY A 74 -11.17 7.91 2.51
C GLY A 74 -12.62 7.47 2.62
N LEU A 75 -12.96 6.66 3.63
CA LEU A 75 -14.33 6.24 3.89
C LEU A 75 -15.23 7.45 4.21
N MET A 76 -14.78 8.35 5.08
CA MET A 76 -15.50 9.59 5.41
C MET A 76 -15.73 10.42 4.14
N TYR A 77 -14.73 10.57 3.27
CA TYR A 77 -14.90 11.29 2.00
C TYR A 77 -15.93 10.66 1.06
N ILE A 78 -16.11 9.34 1.09
CA ILE A 78 -17.14 8.65 0.29
C ILE A 78 -18.53 8.74 0.94
N MET A 79 -18.59 8.83 2.28
CA MET A 79 -19.84 8.89 3.04
C MET A 79 -20.48 10.29 3.05
N PHE A 80 -19.69 11.35 2.92
CA PHE A 80 -20.15 12.75 2.84
C PHE A 80 -20.42 13.19 1.40
#